data_AF-A0A3G5FJT8-F1
#
_entry.id   AF-A0A3G5FJT8-F1
#
_cell.length_a   1.000
_cell.length_b   1.000
_cell.length_c   1.000
_cell.angle_alpha   90.00
_cell.angle_beta   90.00
_cell.angle_gamma   90.00
#
_symmetry.space_group_name_H-M   'P 1'
#
loop_
_entity.id
_entity.type
_entity.pdbx_description
1 polymer ?
#
loop_
_entity_poly.entity_id
_entity_poly.type
_entity_poly.pdbx_seq_one_letter_code
_entity_poly.pdbx_strand_id
1 'polypeptide(L)'
;MKKVNKKNLQEFIQNVEISYTINTLDIAKLFGEEVEEIETSAPTFSYENIDLVCENSKFYLYDSWDSEVAIEMLSPWNSSIKAIMSVELENETRYKVLMDYIYIGWVSSLQFTQNYFQVEEIKQVSEYGYVKGNKSRFLWIDLPVFKEARLVGKVEEYRYLLMNIDKKAKLINGQWYLHLVRDGEALGWVEKASISPVKDGIFLRRMKNKFTNRKKLQKWDNRILETIHQEGFVQLHSLPYEDQWDRSIMFRDLSTPLNDFLGKPFKYSMKVNTKDGWYFRLWGKNFLLGWVSQRNIKKITQQRIIFSNDMSGTVTLKFPLAYYSIDKSDQVELEDTIFSVQKRIITTNETFYLIDSYLLVPQDNVEKIDNHEKDHLSKEKEKMITDGYNIVTMGRLSPEKKQDNLIKAFSKINKLYPESKLYLLGDGPLKKKLIQLVQDLGLTDSVYLLGHQDNPFELLRQCQLFVLTSDYEGQPMVLLEAMAVGLPVAATDIPATRYVLDNGNLGLLAKDNSISGIESMLEKAYETDLSAANFNAYEYNKKAVEMFYQEIEGSNR
;
A
#
# COMPACT_ATOMS: atom_id res chain seq x y z
N MET A 1 7.76 17.12 -21.71
CA MET A 1 7.89 17.51 -23.14
C MET A 1 6.73 17.00 -24.00
N LYS A 2 5.88 17.87 -24.57
CA LYS A 2 4.97 17.46 -25.66
C LYS A 2 5.50 17.95 -27.01
N LYS A 3 6.13 17.00 -27.72
CA LYS A 3 6.17 16.83 -29.19
C LYS A 3 7.19 17.59 -30.05
N VAL A 4 7.71 18.75 -29.70
CA VAL A 4 8.58 19.48 -30.64
C VAL A 4 10.00 18.88 -30.70
N ASN A 5 10.64 18.59 -29.56
CA ASN A 5 12.00 18.03 -29.54
C ASN A 5 12.12 16.57 -30.03
N LYS A 6 11.04 15.79 -29.99
CA LYS A 6 11.09 14.40 -30.48
C LYS A 6 11.35 14.31 -31.98
N LYS A 7 10.94 15.33 -32.77
CA LYS A 7 10.96 15.25 -34.22
C LYS A 7 12.34 15.53 -34.83
N ASN A 8 13.10 16.43 -34.23
CA ASN A 8 14.46 16.76 -34.71
C ASN A 8 15.50 15.75 -34.19
N LEU A 9 15.29 15.19 -32.99
CA LEU A 9 16.19 14.17 -32.40
C LEU A 9 16.04 12.78 -33.04
N GLN A 10 14.94 12.53 -33.76
CA GLN A 10 14.72 11.31 -34.53
C GLN A 10 15.69 11.12 -35.70
N GLU A 11 16.33 12.20 -36.16
CA GLU A 11 17.31 12.13 -37.25
C GLU A 11 18.70 11.68 -36.78
N PHE A 12 18.97 11.75 -35.47
CA PHE A 12 20.31 11.48 -34.91
C PHE A 12 20.34 10.37 -33.86
N ILE A 13 19.19 10.00 -33.27
CA ILE A 13 19.10 9.04 -32.16
C ILE A 13 18.02 8.01 -32.46
N GLN A 14 18.40 6.72 -32.47
CA GLN A 14 17.45 5.62 -32.51
C GLN A 14 16.72 5.54 -31.16
N ASN A 15 15.39 5.39 -31.18
CA ASN A 15 14.42 5.60 -30.07
C ASN A 15 14.61 4.78 -28.75
N VAL A 16 15.77 4.18 -28.47
CA VAL A 16 15.94 3.17 -27.41
C VAL A 16 16.55 3.71 -26.10
N GLU A 17 17.06 4.94 -26.04
CA GLU A 17 17.89 5.40 -24.90
C GLU A 17 17.42 6.68 -24.17
N ILE A 18 16.12 6.84 -23.87
CA ILE A 18 15.68 7.96 -23.01
C ILE A 18 14.69 7.47 -21.95
N SER A 19 15.18 7.31 -20.71
CA SER A 19 14.40 7.03 -19.50
C SER A 19 14.72 8.10 -18.46
N TYR A 20 13.76 8.94 -18.08
CA TYR A 20 13.90 9.87 -16.96
C TYR A 20 13.19 9.31 -15.73
N THR A 21 13.97 8.71 -14.83
CA THR A 21 13.62 8.52 -13.40
C THR A 21 14.50 9.47 -12.60
N ILE A 22 13.93 10.16 -11.60
CA ILE A 22 14.71 10.97 -10.68
C ILE A 22 15.51 9.99 -9.79
N ASN A 23 16.80 9.82 -10.08
CA ASN A 23 17.69 8.94 -9.32
C ASN A 23 18.20 9.65 -8.06
N THR A 24 17.37 9.71 -7.02
CA THR A 24 17.70 10.28 -5.70
C THR A 24 18.07 9.20 -4.68
N LEU A 25 18.90 9.56 -3.70
CA LEU A 25 19.25 8.74 -2.55
C LEU A 25 18.11 8.71 -1.51
N ASP A 26 17.90 7.55 -0.89
CA ASP A 26 17.00 7.40 0.25
C ASP A 26 17.71 7.79 1.55
N ILE A 27 17.58 9.06 1.93
CA ILE A 27 18.22 9.68 3.09
C ILE A 27 17.80 9.00 4.40
N ALA A 28 16.52 8.63 4.51
CA ALA A 28 15.96 7.98 5.69
C ALA A 28 16.69 6.68 5.99
N LYS A 29 16.85 5.88 4.94
CA LYS A 29 17.55 4.60 5.00
C LYS A 29 19.03 4.80 5.33
N LEU A 30 19.69 5.80 4.74
CA LEU A 30 21.12 6.09 4.94
C LEU A 30 21.48 6.52 6.37
N PHE A 31 20.69 7.39 6.99
CA PHE A 31 21.03 8.02 8.27
C PHE A 31 20.23 7.48 9.46
N GLY A 32 19.14 6.75 9.22
CA GLY A 32 18.25 6.27 10.28
C GLY A 32 17.48 7.41 10.94
N GLU A 33 17.33 8.55 10.26
CA GLU A 33 16.45 9.63 10.72
C GLU A 33 15.00 9.13 10.64
N GLU A 34 14.24 9.34 11.73
CA GLU A 34 12.78 9.27 11.67
C GLU A 34 12.33 10.32 10.67
N VAL A 35 12.03 9.88 9.45
CA VAL A 35 11.22 10.67 8.54
C VAL A 35 9.92 10.91 9.30
N GLU A 36 9.59 12.18 9.55
CA GLU A 36 8.20 12.56 9.77
C GLU A 36 7.45 11.99 8.57
N GLU A 37 6.79 10.85 8.79
CA GLU A 37 5.87 10.25 7.85
C GLU A 37 4.92 11.37 7.45
N ILE A 38 5.09 11.89 6.23
CA ILE A 38 3.95 12.51 5.57
C ILE A 38 2.96 11.36 5.47
N GLU A 39 2.00 11.37 6.39
CA GLU A 39 0.82 10.51 6.38
C GLU A 39 0.17 10.66 5.01
N THR A 40 0.53 9.79 4.06
CA THR A 40 -0.36 9.51 2.95
C THR A 40 -1.49 8.68 3.55
N SER A 41 -2.41 9.39 4.19
CA SER A 41 -3.66 8.84 4.67
C SER A 41 -4.33 8.13 3.50
N ALA A 42 -4.69 6.86 3.70
CA ALA A 42 -5.53 6.17 2.72
C ALA A 42 -6.77 7.05 2.46
N PRO A 43 -7.18 7.24 1.20
CA PRO A 43 -8.24 8.17 0.85
C PRO A 43 -9.51 7.82 1.62
N THR A 44 -10.04 8.79 2.36
CA THR A 44 -11.24 8.58 3.16
C THR A 44 -12.47 8.83 2.29
N PHE A 45 -13.31 7.81 2.14
CA PHE A 45 -14.55 7.89 1.36
C PHE A 45 -15.75 8.19 2.25
N SER A 46 -16.54 9.20 1.88
CA SER A 46 -17.79 9.55 2.57
C SER A 46 -18.98 9.38 1.63
N TYR A 47 -20.10 8.85 2.13
CA TYR A 47 -21.33 8.76 1.32
C TYR A 47 -22.03 10.11 1.30
N GLU A 48 -22.41 10.55 0.11
CA GLU A 48 -23.00 11.87 -0.09
C GLU A 48 -24.45 11.77 -0.53
N ASN A 49 -25.19 12.84 -0.28
CA ASN A 49 -26.54 13.04 -0.80
C ASN A 49 -26.72 14.51 -1.17
N ILE A 50 -25.77 15.03 -1.93
CA ILE A 50 -25.63 16.45 -2.25
C ILE A 50 -26.03 16.66 -3.70
N ASP A 51 -26.93 17.61 -3.95
CA ASP A 51 -27.15 18.07 -5.31
C ASP A 51 -26.04 19.08 -5.66
N LEU A 52 -25.37 18.83 -6.78
CA LEU A 52 -24.26 19.62 -7.28
C LEU A 52 -24.74 20.54 -8.39
N VAL A 53 -24.33 21.80 -8.33
CA VAL A 53 -24.57 22.77 -9.40
C VAL A 53 -23.25 23.07 -10.08
N CYS A 54 -23.18 22.80 -11.38
CA CYS A 54 -22.01 23.11 -12.19
C CYS A 54 -21.95 24.63 -12.40
N GLU A 55 -20.86 25.27 -11.98
CA GLU A 55 -20.71 26.74 -12.08
C GLU A 55 -20.48 27.20 -13.53
N ASN A 56 -19.88 26.34 -14.34
CA ASN A 56 -19.51 26.62 -15.72
C ASN A 56 -20.40 25.87 -16.71
N SER A 57 -20.37 26.27 -17.99
CA SER A 57 -21.04 25.56 -19.09
C SER A 57 -20.41 24.21 -19.43
N LYS A 58 -19.30 23.86 -18.76
CA LYS A 58 -18.51 22.64 -18.95
C LYS A 58 -17.96 22.12 -17.63
N PHE A 59 -17.77 20.81 -17.52
CA PHE A 59 -17.08 20.16 -16.39
C PHE A 59 -16.22 18.98 -16.85
N TYR A 60 -15.30 18.51 -16.01
CA TYR A 60 -14.44 17.36 -16.31
C TYR A 60 -14.93 16.12 -15.55
N LEU A 61 -15.03 15.00 -16.29
CA LEU A 61 -15.48 13.71 -15.79
C LEU A 61 -14.32 12.71 -15.79
N TYR A 62 -14.09 12.08 -14.65
CA TYR A 62 -13.05 11.08 -14.42
C TYR A 62 -13.70 9.68 -14.31
N ASP A 63 -13.02 8.66 -14.80
CA ASP A 63 -13.50 7.26 -14.79
C ASP A 63 -13.36 6.60 -13.40
N SER A 64 -12.29 6.93 -12.68
CA SER A 64 -12.05 6.56 -11.28
C SER A 64 -11.70 7.77 -10.41
N TRP A 65 -11.71 7.57 -9.09
CA TRP A 65 -11.46 8.64 -8.12
C TRP A 65 -10.01 9.14 -8.14
N ASP A 66 -9.06 8.29 -8.53
CA ASP A 66 -7.61 8.52 -8.63
C ASP A 66 -7.12 8.86 -10.04
N SER A 67 -7.99 8.85 -11.03
CA SER A 67 -7.59 9.07 -12.43
C SER A 67 -7.07 10.50 -12.66
N GLU A 68 -5.90 10.64 -13.29
CA GLU A 68 -5.39 11.95 -13.73
C GLU A 68 -5.98 12.40 -15.07
N VAL A 69 -6.66 11.48 -15.78
CA VAL A 69 -7.20 11.73 -17.12
C VAL A 69 -8.70 11.98 -17.01
N ALA A 70 -9.14 13.13 -17.53
CA ALA A 70 -10.55 13.49 -17.56
C ALA A 70 -11.09 13.70 -18.98
N ILE A 71 -12.39 13.46 -19.13
CA ILE A 71 -13.16 13.78 -20.34
C ILE A 71 -13.94 15.07 -20.09
N GLU A 72 -13.82 16.04 -20.99
CA GLU A 72 -14.62 17.27 -20.93
C GLU A 72 -16.08 17.00 -21.32
N MET A 73 -17.01 17.47 -20.50
CA MET A 73 -18.45 17.36 -20.72
C MET A 73 -19.11 18.73 -20.74
N LEU A 74 -20.15 18.90 -21.58
CA LEU A 74 -21.04 20.06 -21.52
C LEU A 74 -21.98 19.93 -20.32
N SER A 75 -22.16 21.02 -19.58
CA SER A 75 -23.13 21.09 -18.48
C SER A 75 -24.56 21.05 -19.04
N PRO A 76 -25.37 20.04 -18.72
CA PRO A 76 -26.76 19.99 -19.12
C PRO A 76 -27.59 20.99 -18.31
N TRP A 77 -28.10 22.02 -18.97
CA TRP A 77 -28.88 23.12 -18.37
C TRP A 77 -30.11 22.69 -17.56
N ASN A 78 -30.57 21.43 -17.68
CA ASN A 78 -31.77 20.90 -17.04
C ASN A 78 -31.58 19.56 -16.29
N SER A 79 -30.37 19.00 -16.21
CA SER A 79 -30.16 17.71 -15.53
C SER A 79 -29.74 17.88 -14.08
N SER A 80 -30.30 17.05 -13.22
CA SER A 80 -29.91 16.98 -11.82
C SER A 80 -28.60 16.19 -11.70
N ILE A 81 -27.54 16.83 -11.18
CA ILE A 81 -26.27 16.16 -10.86
C ILE A 81 -26.23 15.95 -9.35
N LYS A 82 -26.11 14.70 -8.93
CA LYS A 82 -26.17 14.30 -7.53
C LYS A 82 -24.91 13.55 -7.13
N ALA A 83 -24.18 14.08 -6.15
CA ALA A 83 -23.09 13.36 -5.50
C ALA A 83 -23.64 12.27 -4.59
N ILE A 84 -23.12 11.06 -4.76
CA ILE A 84 -23.47 9.88 -3.94
C ILE A 84 -22.32 9.41 -3.05
N MET A 85 -21.10 9.87 -3.33
CA MET A 85 -19.90 9.59 -2.55
C MET A 85 -18.85 10.65 -2.82
N SER A 86 -17.98 10.92 -1.85
CA SER A 86 -16.83 11.82 -1.95
C SER A 86 -15.54 11.13 -1.52
N VAL A 87 -14.41 11.64 -2.01
CA VAL A 87 -13.07 11.31 -1.52
C VAL A 87 -12.30 12.62 -1.32
N GLU A 88 -11.62 12.75 -0.19
CA GLU A 88 -10.68 13.86 0.05
C GLU A 88 -9.29 13.44 -0.44
N LEU A 89 -8.75 14.18 -1.40
CA LEU A 89 -7.38 14.08 -1.91
C LEU A 89 -6.58 15.29 -1.39
N GLU A 90 -5.25 15.23 -1.46
CA GLU A 90 -4.36 16.29 -0.92
C GLU A 90 -4.72 17.71 -1.39
N ASN A 91 -5.20 17.86 -2.64
CA ASN A 91 -5.44 19.15 -3.27
C ASN A 91 -6.91 19.42 -3.67
N GLU A 92 -7.79 18.41 -3.60
CA GLU A 92 -9.20 18.56 -3.99
C GLU A 92 -10.09 17.46 -3.39
N THR A 93 -11.41 17.71 -3.33
CA THR A 93 -12.39 16.65 -3.10
C THR A 93 -12.93 16.18 -4.44
N ARG A 94 -13.14 14.88 -4.63
CA ARG A 94 -13.84 14.35 -5.82
C ARG A 94 -15.13 13.68 -5.44
N TYR A 95 -16.18 13.90 -6.23
CA TYR A 95 -17.49 13.28 -6.04
C TYR A 95 -17.77 12.22 -7.07
N LYS A 96 -18.25 11.06 -6.62
CA LYS A 96 -18.95 10.10 -7.47
C LYS A 96 -20.35 10.62 -7.73
N VAL A 97 -20.72 10.80 -9.01
CA VAL A 97 -21.95 11.50 -9.37
C VAL A 97 -22.92 10.68 -10.21
N LEU A 98 -24.20 10.95 -9.99
CA LEU A 98 -25.31 10.55 -10.84
C LEU A 98 -25.80 11.77 -11.61
N MET A 99 -26.04 11.65 -12.91
CA MET A 99 -26.76 12.63 -13.71
C MET A 99 -28.11 12.04 -14.11
N ASP A 100 -29.20 12.69 -13.70
CA ASP A 100 -30.57 12.18 -13.87
C ASP A 100 -30.71 10.71 -13.41
N TYR A 101 -30.11 10.42 -12.25
CA TYR A 101 -30.06 9.11 -11.60
C TYR A 101 -29.24 8.03 -12.32
N ILE A 102 -28.52 8.37 -13.38
CA ILE A 102 -27.60 7.48 -14.09
C ILE A 102 -26.18 7.78 -13.61
N TYR A 103 -25.44 6.73 -13.25
CA TYR A 103 -24.03 6.88 -12.88
C TYR A 103 -23.21 7.27 -14.11
N ILE A 104 -22.45 8.37 -13.98
CA ILE A 104 -21.64 8.89 -15.09
C ILE A 104 -20.15 8.92 -14.79
N GLY A 105 -19.71 8.94 -13.53
CA GLY A 105 -18.28 8.96 -13.18
C GLY A 105 -17.98 9.80 -11.94
N TRP A 106 -16.76 10.34 -11.89
CA TRP A 106 -16.27 11.21 -10.83
C TRP A 106 -16.05 12.63 -11.33
N VAL A 107 -16.24 13.63 -10.48
CA VAL A 107 -16.01 15.05 -10.81
C VAL A 107 -15.27 15.75 -9.69
N SER A 108 -14.47 16.77 -10.02
CA SER A 108 -13.78 17.61 -9.03
C SER A 108 -14.77 18.53 -8.33
N SER A 109 -14.65 18.66 -7.00
CA SER A 109 -15.43 19.61 -6.20
C SER A 109 -15.18 21.06 -6.60
N LEU A 110 -14.04 21.37 -7.21
CA LEU A 110 -13.68 22.73 -7.62
C LEU A 110 -14.55 23.26 -8.76
N GLN A 111 -15.28 22.38 -9.46
CA GLN A 111 -16.15 22.74 -10.59
C GLN A 111 -17.64 22.85 -10.21
N PHE A 112 -17.97 22.51 -8.96
CA PHE A 112 -19.34 22.38 -8.49
C PHE A 112 -19.55 23.05 -7.14
N THR A 113 -20.67 23.75 -6.99
CA THR A 113 -21.13 24.19 -5.68
C THR A 113 -22.02 23.14 -5.04
N GLN A 114 -21.74 22.83 -3.76
CA GLN A 114 -22.61 21.99 -2.94
C GLN A 114 -23.88 22.77 -2.64
N ASN A 115 -25.04 22.21 -3.00
CA ASN A 115 -26.31 22.77 -2.59
C ASN A 115 -26.91 21.88 -1.49
N TYR A 116 -26.57 22.19 -0.24
CA TYR A 116 -27.33 21.65 0.88
C TYR A 116 -28.64 22.43 0.98
N PHE A 117 -29.75 21.81 0.62
CA PHE A 117 -31.03 22.50 0.71
C PHE A 117 -31.39 22.75 2.16
N GLN A 118 -31.63 24.02 2.47
CA GLN A 118 -32.16 24.39 3.77
C GLN A 118 -33.55 23.77 3.97
N VAL A 119 -33.90 23.56 5.23
CA VAL A 119 -35.22 23.08 5.61
C VAL A 119 -36.20 24.25 5.50
N GLU A 120 -37.18 24.12 4.62
CA GLU A 120 -38.26 25.10 4.45
C GLU A 120 -39.27 25.00 5.59
N GLU A 121 -39.63 23.78 5.99
CA GLU A 121 -40.69 23.55 6.98
C GLU A 121 -40.52 22.19 7.70
N ILE A 122 -40.83 22.13 9.00
CA ILE A 122 -40.99 20.87 9.75
C ILE A 122 -42.37 20.82 10.42
N LYS A 123 -43.13 19.75 10.19
CA LYS A 123 -44.45 19.49 10.80
C LYS A 123 -44.41 18.31 11.75
N GLN A 124 -45.03 18.47 12.92
CA GLN A 124 -45.37 17.34 13.80
C GLN A 124 -46.63 16.66 13.25
N VAL A 125 -46.62 15.33 13.23
CA VAL A 125 -47.71 14.49 12.73
C VAL A 125 -47.86 13.24 13.60
N SER A 126 -48.96 12.51 13.43
CA SER A 126 -49.13 11.17 14.01
C SER A 126 -49.69 10.26 12.95
N GLU A 127 -48.81 9.79 12.07
CA GLU A 127 -49.17 8.99 10.91
C GLU A 127 -48.46 7.64 10.93
N TYR A 128 -48.94 6.70 10.13
CA TYR A 128 -48.32 5.39 10.01
C TYR A 128 -47.99 5.07 8.56
N GLY A 129 -46.93 4.32 8.36
CA GLY A 129 -46.54 3.87 7.02
C GLY A 129 -45.70 2.60 7.04
N TYR A 130 -45.80 1.84 5.96
CA TYR A 130 -44.91 0.70 5.72
C TYR A 130 -43.66 1.17 4.99
N VAL A 131 -42.50 0.71 5.45
CA VAL A 131 -41.24 0.94 4.75
C VAL A 131 -41.20 0.14 3.45
N LYS A 132 -40.95 0.83 2.33
CA LYS A 132 -40.74 0.22 1.00
C LYS A 132 -39.30 -0.27 0.88
N GLY A 133 -39.11 -1.38 0.17
CA GLY A 133 -37.79 -1.94 -0.08
C GLY A 133 -37.12 -1.31 -1.29
N ASN A 134 -36.63 -0.07 -1.14
CA ASN A 134 -35.82 0.56 -2.18
C ASN A 134 -34.33 0.44 -1.81
N LYS A 135 -33.54 -0.21 -2.68
CA LYS A 135 -32.12 -0.47 -2.46
C LYS A 135 -31.24 0.78 -2.53
N SER A 136 -31.70 1.84 -3.21
CA SER A 136 -30.95 3.07 -3.44
C SER A 136 -31.23 4.18 -2.43
N ARG A 137 -31.97 3.89 -1.35
CA ARG A 137 -32.35 4.89 -0.35
C ARG A 137 -31.80 4.60 1.03
N PHE A 138 -31.45 5.70 1.70
CA PHE A 138 -30.78 5.72 2.98
C PHE A 138 -31.69 6.23 4.09
N LEU A 139 -31.38 5.78 5.30
CA LEU A 139 -31.98 6.19 6.55
C LEU A 139 -30.92 6.97 7.32
N TRP A 140 -31.26 8.19 7.73
CA TRP A 140 -30.34 9.13 8.35
C TRP A 140 -30.72 9.39 9.81
N ILE A 141 -29.74 9.61 10.68
CA ILE A 141 -30.00 10.07 12.05
C ILE A 141 -30.45 11.53 12.01
N ASP A 142 -29.67 12.33 11.30
CA ASP A 142 -29.91 13.76 11.11
C ASP A 142 -30.60 13.98 9.74
N LEU A 143 -31.22 15.14 9.51
CA LEU A 143 -31.65 15.47 8.15
C LEU A 143 -30.39 15.64 7.27
N PRO A 144 -30.33 15.02 6.07
CA PRO A 144 -29.15 15.10 5.21
C PRO A 144 -29.07 16.44 4.47
N VAL A 145 -28.90 17.52 5.24
CA VAL A 145 -28.89 18.93 4.78
C VAL A 145 -27.61 19.65 5.20
N PHE A 146 -26.57 18.91 5.59
CA PHE A 146 -25.22 19.38 5.90
C PHE A 146 -24.23 18.20 5.82
N LYS A 147 -22.93 18.49 5.74
CA LYS A 147 -21.86 17.50 5.49
C LYS A 147 -21.79 16.43 6.57
N GLU A 148 -21.94 16.81 7.84
CA GLU A 148 -21.77 15.93 9.00
C GLU A 148 -23.04 15.13 9.36
N ALA A 149 -24.07 15.14 8.51
CA ALA A 149 -25.31 14.42 8.77
C ALA A 149 -25.05 12.91 8.89
N ARG A 150 -25.39 12.32 10.04
CA ARG A 150 -25.01 10.93 10.32
C ARG A 150 -25.98 9.94 9.70
N LEU A 151 -25.43 8.81 9.26
CA LEU A 151 -26.15 7.75 8.58
C LEU A 151 -26.52 6.63 9.56
N VAL A 152 -27.72 6.07 9.42
CA VAL A 152 -28.07 4.79 10.08
C VAL A 152 -27.75 3.62 9.15
N GLY A 153 -28.22 3.65 7.91
CA GLY A 153 -28.01 2.57 6.95
C GLY A 153 -28.99 2.59 5.78
N LYS A 154 -29.27 1.44 5.18
CA LYS A 154 -30.21 1.33 4.05
C LYS A 154 -31.64 1.15 4.51
N VAL A 155 -32.56 1.84 3.84
CA VAL A 155 -34.02 1.74 4.10
C VAL A 155 -34.53 0.31 3.90
N GLU A 156 -33.95 -0.44 2.97
CA GLU A 156 -34.37 -1.80 2.64
C GLU A 156 -34.31 -2.78 3.83
N GLU A 157 -33.40 -2.58 4.78
CA GLU A 157 -33.28 -3.42 5.97
C GLU A 157 -34.59 -3.43 6.78
N TYR A 158 -35.27 -2.29 6.79
CA TYR A 158 -36.53 -2.06 7.51
C TYR A 158 -37.78 -2.32 6.64
N ARG A 159 -37.61 -2.82 5.41
CA ARG A 159 -38.73 -3.14 4.49
C ARG A 159 -39.83 -3.93 5.19
N TYR A 160 -41.08 -3.54 4.91
CA TYR A 160 -42.32 -4.10 5.45
C TYR A 160 -42.60 -3.83 6.94
N LEU A 161 -41.69 -3.17 7.66
CA LEU A 161 -42.00 -2.73 9.01
C LEU A 161 -43.02 -1.59 8.96
N LEU A 162 -44.00 -1.67 9.85
CA LEU A 162 -44.94 -0.59 10.09
C LEU A 162 -44.31 0.36 11.10
N MET A 163 -44.16 1.62 10.69
CA MET A 163 -43.50 2.68 11.46
C MET A 163 -44.49 3.79 11.78
N ASN A 164 -44.34 4.41 12.94
CA ASN A 164 -44.95 5.70 13.25
C ASN A 164 -44.12 6.80 12.57
N ILE A 165 -44.79 7.82 12.06
CA ILE A 165 -44.20 9.03 11.52
C ILE A 165 -44.65 10.14 12.46
N ASP A 166 -43.71 10.70 13.20
CA ASP A 166 -43.95 11.79 14.15
C ASP A 166 -43.61 13.15 13.55
N LYS A 167 -42.73 13.21 12.54
CA LYS A 167 -42.36 14.46 11.85
C LYS A 167 -42.27 14.32 10.34
N LYS A 168 -42.51 15.44 9.64
CA LYS A 168 -42.25 15.61 8.20
C LYS A 168 -41.46 16.88 7.98
N ALA A 169 -40.41 16.82 7.17
CA ALA A 169 -39.62 17.98 6.78
C ALA A 169 -39.74 18.21 5.27
N LYS A 170 -39.92 19.46 4.87
CA LYS A 170 -39.88 19.91 3.47
C LYS A 170 -38.59 20.70 3.26
N LEU A 171 -37.86 20.38 2.22
CA LEU A 171 -36.67 21.12 1.79
C LEU A 171 -37.06 22.18 0.75
N ILE A 172 -36.23 23.23 0.57
CA ILE A 172 -36.49 24.32 -0.38
C ILE A 172 -36.68 23.81 -1.84
N ASN A 173 -36.03 22.71 -2.22
CA ASN A 173 -36.23 22.08 -3.53
C ASN A 173 -37.55 21.30 -3.67
N GLY A 174 -38.40 21.31 -2.65
CA GLY A 174 -39.69 20.60 -2.62
C GLY A 174 -39.62 19.14 -2.21
N GLN A 175 -38.43 18.59 -1.94
CA GLN A 175 -38.28 17.23 -1.42
C GLN A 175 -38.83 17.11 0.00
N TRP A 176 -39.38 15.94 0.31
CA TRP A 176 -39.95 15.65 1.63
C TRP A 176 -39.22 14.50 2.31
N TYR A 177 -38.91 14.69 3.58
CA TYR A 177 -38.39 13.68 4.49
C TYR A 177 -39.39 13.38 5.61
N LEU A 178 -39.40 12.14 6.08
CA LEU A 178 -40.27 11.64 7.14
C LEU A 178 -39.39 11.09 8.26
N HIS A 179 -39.64 11.51 9.49
CA HIS A 179 -38.97 10.96 10.66
C HIS A 179 -39.74 9.72 11.15
N LEU A 180 -39.03 8.62 11.30
CA LEU A 180 -39.59 7.32 11.65
C LEU A 180 -39.34 7.02 13.13
N VAL A 181 -40.39 6.63 13.82
CA VAL A 181 -40.36 6.28 15.25
C VAL A 181 -41.06 4.94 15.45
N ARG A 182 -40.59 4.18 16.43
CA ARG A 182 -41.27 2.96 16.87
C ARG A 182 -41.18 2.82 18.37
N ASP A 183 -42.33 2.59 19.01
CA ASP A 183 -42.44 2.30 20.44
C ASP A 183 -41.68 3.34 21.32
N GLY A 184 -41.66 4.60 20.87
CA GLY A 184 -41.00 5.72 21.55
C GLY A 184 -39.54 5.96 21.12
N GLU A 185 -38.91 5.03 20.41
CA GLU A 185 -37.53 5.17 19.94
C GLU A 185 -37.48 5.71 18.51
N ALA A 186 -36.66 6.74 18.29
CA ALA A 186 -36.36 7.27 16.97
C ALA A 186 -35.52 6.27 16.17
N LEU A 187 -35.91 6.07 14.91
CA LEU A 187 -35.13 5.32 13.92
C LEU A 187 -34.36 6.27 13.00
N GLY A 188 -34.96 7.39 12.59
CA GLY A 188 -34.30 8.38 11.75
C GLY A 188 -35.16 8.93 10.60
N TRP A 189 -34.56 9.77 9.75
CA TRP A 189 -35.16 10.42 8.60
C TRP A 189 -35.02 9.61 7.31
N VAL A 190 -36.10 9.53 6.53
CA VAL A 190 -36.12 8.92 5.19
C VAL A 190 -36.83 9.81 4.19
N GLU A 191 -36.48 9.72 2.91
CA GLU A 191 -37.27 10.34 1.85
C GLU A 191 -38.72 9.82 1.87
N LYS A 192 -39.70 10.71 1.71
CA LYS A 192 -41.14 10.38 1.73
C LYS A 192 -41.51 9.24 0.78
N ALA A 193 -40.85 9.19 -0.37
CA ALA A 193 -41.13 8.15 -1.37
C ALA A 193 -40.75 6.73 -0.89
N SER A 194 -39.94 6.60 0.18
CA SER A 194 -39.60 5.34 0.85
C SER A 194 -40.73 4.75 1.68
N ILE A 195 -41.80 5.50 1.93
CA ILE A 195 -42.89 5.08 2.80
C ILE A 195 -44.18 4.91 2.00
N SER A 196 -44.88 3.80 2.24
CA SER A 196 -46.27 3.59 1.82
C SER A 196 -47.19 4.02 2.96
N PRO A 197 -47.95 5.12 2.83
CA PRO A 197 -48.79 5.61 3.91
C PRO A 197 -49.94 4.64 4.23
N VAL A 198 -50.37 4.63 5.49
CA VAL A 198 -51.48 3.83 6.00
C VAL A 198 -52.50 4.77 6.65
N LYS A 199 -53.76 4.69 6.21
CA LYS A 199 -54.84 5.54 6.72
C LYS A 199 -55.70 4.84 7.78
N ASP A 200 -56.04 3.57 7.56
CA ASP A 200 -57.04 2.86 8.38
C ASP A 200 -56.55 1.52 8.96
N GLY A 201 -57.23 1.09 10.02
CA GLY A 201 -57.01 -0.24 10.64
C GLY A 201 -55.66 -0.38 11.35
N ILE A 202 -55.13 0.72 11.89
CA ILE A 202 -53.79 0.79 12.48
C ILE A 202 -53.59 -0.27 13.57
N PHE A 203 -54.58 -0.47 14.45
CA PHE A 203 -54.50 -1.46 15.53
C PHE A 203 -54.30 -2.89 14.99
N LEU A 204 -55.16 -3.33 14.07
CA LEU A 204 -55.09 -4.65 13.43
C LEU A 204 -53.78 -4.81 12.63
N ARG A 205 -53.34 -3.76 11.94
CA ARG A 205 -52.09 -3.74 11.17
C ARG A 205 -50.85 -3.79 12.06
N ARG A 206 -50.85 -3.13 13.23
CA ARG A 206 -49.78 -3.24 14.24
C ARG A 206 -49.69 -4.66 14.76
N MET A 207 -50.82 -5.28 15.10
CA MET A 207 -50.84 -6.70 15.49
C MET A 207 -50.29 -7.57 14.37
N LYS A 208 -50.83 -7.47 13.16
CA LYS A 208 -50.36 -8.24 12.01
C LYS A 208 -48.85 -8.05 11.77
N ASN A 209 -48.35 -6.82 11.86
CA ASN A 209 -46.92 -6.53 11.68
C ASN A 209 -46.05 -7.18 12.76
N LYS A 210 -46.51 -7.21 14.02
CA LYS A 210 -45.84 -7.94 15.12
C LYS A 210 -45.71 -9.43 14.81
N PHE A 211 -46.74 -10.04 14.22
CA PHE A 211 -46.71 -11.44 13.81
C PHE A 211 -45.86 -11.67 12.55
N THR A 212 -46.12 -10.93 11.46
CA THR A 212 -45.47 -11.17 10.16
C THR A 212 -43.99 -10.82 10.15
N ASN A 213 -43.57 -9.80 10.91
CA ASN A 213 -42.19 -9.34 10.96
C ASN A 213 -41.52 -9.65 12.31
N ARG A 214 -42.03 -10.64 13.06
CA ARG A 214 -41.55 -11.00 14.40
C ARG A 214 -40.02 -11.13 14.47
N LYS A 215 -39.38 -11.79 13.51
CA LYS A 215 -37.91 -11.96 13.45
C LYS A 215 -37.16 -10.63 13.33
N LYS A 216 -37.64 -9.69 12.51
CA LYS A 216 -37.02 -8.35 12.37
C LYS A 216 -37.21 -7.55 13.66
N LEU A 217 -38.39 -7.66 14.27
CA LEU A 217 -38.71 -6.95 15.50
C LEU A 217 -37.96 -7.48 16.72
N GLN A 218 -37.66 -8.78 16.76
CA GLN A 218 -36.78 -9.36 17.78
C GLN A 218 -35.34 -8.83 17.70
N LYS A 219 -34.91 -8.35 16.53
CA LYS A 219 -33.59 -7.74 16.32
C LYS A 219 -33.58 -6.22 16.52
N TRP A 220 -34.71 -5.63 16.95
CA TRP A 220 -34.86 -4.18 17.04
C TRP A 220 -33.89 -3.52 18.01
N ASP A 221 -33.63 -4.16 19.15
CA ASP A 221 -32.68 -3.67 20.14
C ASP A 221 -31.23 -3.71 19.66
N ASN A 222 -30.93 -4.63 18.74
CA ASN A 222 -29.60 -4.80 18.15
C ASN A 222 -29.48 -4.07 16.81
N ARG A 223 -30.35 -3.11 16.50
CA ARG A 223 -30.26 -2.37 15.23
C ARG A 223 -29.01 -1.51 15.18
N ILE A 224 -28.65 -1.10 13.96
CA ILE A 224 -27.63 -0.06 13.76
C ILE A 224 -28.20 1.26 14.24
N LEU A 225 -27.43 1.95 15.09
CA LEU A 225 -27.71 3.31 15.53
C LEU A 225 -26.99 4.34 14.67
N GLU A 226 -25.78 3.99 14.20
CA GLU A 226 -24.94 4.87 13.36
C GLU A 226 -24.02 4.02 12.47
N THR A 227 -23.76 4.49 11.25
CA THR A 227 -22.82 3.90 10.31
C THR A 227 -21.78 4.95 9.91
N ILE A 228 -20.51 4.59 10.02
CA ILE A 228 -19.38 5.39 9.54
C ILE A 228 -18.61 4.57 8.51
N HIS A 229 -18.50 5.11 7.30
CA HIS A 229 -17.70 4.55 6.23
C HIS A 229 -16.28 5.07 6.35
N GLN A 230 -15.35 4.16 6.60
CA GLN A 230 -13.94 4.46 6.80
C GLN A 230 -13.17 3.16 6.57
N GLU A 231 -12.02 3.26 5.91
CA GLU A 231 -11.10 2.14 5.76
C GLU A 231 -9.98 2.17 6.81
N GLY A 232 -9.45 0.99 7.14
CA GLY A 232 -8.29 0.88 8.03
C GLY A 232 -7.93 -0.58 8.31
N PHE A 233 -6.95 -0.79 9.20
CA PHE A 233 -6.47 -2.13 9.56
C PHE A 233 -6.65 -2.40 11.06
N VAL A 234 -7.05 -3.62 11.38
CA VAL A 234 -7.19 -4.11 12.76
C VAL A 234 -6.71 -5.55 12.89
N GLN A 235 -6.29 -5.93 14.09
CA GLN A 235 -5.86 -7.29 14.43
C GLN A 235 -6.94 -7.93 15.28
N LEU A 236 -7.33 -9.17 14.99
CA LEU A 236 -8.16 -9.95 15.91
C LEU A 236 -7.31 -10.41 17.09
N HIS A 237 -7.67 -10.02 18.32
CA HIS A 237 -6.95 -10.46 19.53
C HIS A 237 -7.75 -11.45 20.38
N SER A 238 -9.04 -11.61 20.12
CA SER A 238 -9.90 -12.63 20.74
C SER A 238 -10.97 -13.08 19.74
N LEU A 239 -11.47 -14.30 19.92
CA LEU A 239 -12.47 -14.84 19.03
C LEU A 239 -13.83 -14.17 19.26
N PRO A 240 -14.54 -13.79 18.19
CA PRO A 240 -15.88 -13.23 18.27
C PRO A 240 -16.90 -14.37 18.49
N TYR A 241 -17.02 -14.85 19.73
CA TYR A 241 -17.92 -15.97 20.06
C TYR A 241 -19.11 -15.59 20.95
N GLU A 242 -19.20 -14.33 21.40
CA GLU A 242 -20.19 -13.95 22.42
C GLU A 242 -21.36 -13.09 21.91
N ASP A 243 -21.25 -12.35 20.79
CA ASP A 243 -22.31 -11.42 20.36
C ASP A 243 -23.12 -11.90 19.11
N GLN A 244 -24.36 -11.45 19.01
CA GLN A 244 -25.32 -11.73 17.95
C GLN A 244 -24.93 -11.06 16.62
N TRP A 245 -24.15 -9.98 16.68
CA TRP A 245 -23.50 -9.35 15.52
C TRP A 245 -22.31 -10.16 15.02
N ASP A 246 -21.57 -10.80 15.92
CA ASP A 246 -20.47 -11.73 15.58
C ASP A 246 -21.01 -12.97 14.83
N ARG A 247 -22.28 -13.35 15.02
CA ARG A 247 -22.94 -14.43 14.25
C ARG A 247 -23.28 -14.08 12.80
N SER A 248 -23.03 -12.84 12.37
CA SER A 248 -23.14 -12.42 10.96
C SER A 248 -21.90 -12.74 10.15
N ILE A 249 -20.80 -13.12 10.81
CA ILE A 249 -19.63 -13.65 10.15
C ILE A 249 -20.07 -14.92 9.40
N MET A 250 -19.86 -14.92 8.08
CA MET A 250 -20.23 -16.05 7.24
C MET A 250 -19.23 -17.20 7.46
N PHE A 251 -19.29 -17.82 8.64
CA PHE A 251 -18.43 -18.92 9.06
C PHE A 251 -18.74 -20.24 8.36
N ARG A 252 -19.89 -20.36 7.69
CA ARG A 252 -20.37 -21.65 7.17
C ARG A 252 -19.53 -22.22 6.02
N ASP A 253 -18.73 -21.39 5.36
CA ASP A 253 -17.94 -21.80 4.19
C ASP A 253 -16.43 -21.57 4.38
N LEU A 254 -15.96 -21.29 5.60
CA LEU A 254 -14.52 -21.16 5.86
C LEU A 254 -13.91 -22.55 6.05
N SER A 255 -12.99 -22.93 5.16
CA SER A 255 -12.18 -24.15 5.27
C SER A 255 -11.14 -24.10 6.39
N THR A 256 -10.90 -22.92 6.98
CA THR A 256 -9.86 -22.66 8.00
C THR A 256 -10.47 -22.43 9.39
N PRO A 257 -9.96 -23.08 10.45
CA PRO A 257 -10.37 -22.85 11.84
C PRO A 257 -10.24 -21.39 12.30
N LEU A 258 -11.17 -20.92 13.14
CA LEU A 258 -11.20 -19.53 13.62
C LEU A 258 -9.91 -19.09 14.35
N ASN A 259 -9.30 -20.00 15.11
CA ASN A 259 -8.09 -19.71 15.88
C ASN A 259 -6.94 -19.26 14.98
N ASP A 260 -6.92 -19.72 13.73
CA ASP A 260 -5.85 -19.41 12.78
C ASP A 260 -5.94 -17.96 12.27
N PHE A 261 -7.01 -17.23 12.61
CA PHE A 261 -7.18 -15.80 12.33
C PHE A 261 -6.76 -14.88 13.48
N LEU A 262 -6.48 -15.42 14.67
CA LEU A 262 -5.99 -14.63 15.79
C LEU A 262 -4.58 -14.10 15.51
N GLY A 263 -4.34 -12.84 15.83
CA GLY A 263 -3.08 -12.17 15.54
C GLY A 263 -2.92 -11.75 14.07
N LYS A 264 -3.83 -12.11 13.16
CA LYS A 264 -3.76 -11.71 11.76
C LYS A 264 -4.35 -10.32 11.53
N PRO A 265 -3.82 -9.56 10.56
CA PRO A 265 -4.34 -8.25 10.22
C PRO A 265 -5.52 -8.37 9.26
N PHE A 266 -6.55 -7.57 9.50
CA PHE A 266 -7.75 -7.48 8.68
C PHE A 266 -7.98 -6.04 8.24
N LYS A 267 -8.37 -5.87 6.98
CA LYS A 267 -8.90 -4.58 6.50
C LYS A 267 -10.33 -4.44 6.98
N TYR A 268 -10.73 -3.26 7.45
CA TYR A 268 -12.14 -2.92 7.61
C TYR A 268 -12.55 -1.86 6.61
N SER A 269 -13.83 -1.87 6.20
CA SER A 269 -14.37 -0.90 5.21
C SER A 269 -15.40 0.07 5.79
N MET A 270 -15.86 -0.20 7.01
CA MET A 270 -16.82 0.63 7.75
C MET A 270 -16.93 0.13 9.19
N LYS A 271 -17.47 1.00 10.06
CA LYS A 271 -17.85 0.66 11.42
C LYS A 271 -19.29 1.10 11.70
N VAL A 272 -20.00 0.36 12.54
CA VAL A 272 -21.37 0.66 12.95
C VAL A 272 -21.47 0.70 14.46
N ASN A 273 -22.26 1.62 14.98
CA ASN A 273 -22.57 1.72 16.39
C ASN A 273 -23.90 1.04 16.67
N THR A 274 -23.98 0.32 17.78
CA THR A 274 -25.16 -0.41 18.26
C THR A 274 -25.33 -0.16 19.76
N LYS A 275 -26.39 -0.69 20.39
CA LYS A 275 -26.53 -0.60 21.86
C LYS A 275 -25.37 -1.29 22.61
N ASP A 276 -24.71 -2.27 22.00
CA ASP A 276 -23.62 -3.06 22.60
C ASP A 276 -22.21 -2.47 22.32
N GLY A 277 -22.14 -1.44 21.48
CA GLY A 277 -20.91 -0.73 21.10
C GLY A 277 -20.62 -0.75 19.60
N TRP A 278 -19.37 -0.46 19.25
CA TRP A 278 -18.90 -0.40 17.86
C TRP A 278 -18.57 -1.78 17.31
N TYR A 279 -18.97 -1.99 16.06
CA TYR A 279 -18.66 -3.16 15.25
C TYR A 279 -17.96 -2.74 13.97
N PHE A 280 -16.99 -3.53 13.53
CA PHE A 280 -16.17 -3.27 12.35
C PHE A 280 -16.43 -4.35 11.31
N ARG A 281 -16.66 -3.95 10.07
CA ARG A 281 -16.86 -4.90 8.97
C ARG A 281 -15.51 -5.30 8.40
N LEU A 282 -15.04 -6.48 8.80
CA LEU A 282 -13.72 -7.00 8.47
C LEU A 282 -13.72 -7.80 7.17
N TRP A 283 -12.65 -7.64 6.42
CA TRP A 283 -12.35 -8.32 5.18
C TRP A 283 -11.02 -9.05 5.31
N GLY A 284 -11.04 -10.34 5.01
CA GLY A 284 -9.83 -11.07 4.65
C GLY A 284 -9.53 -10.89 3.16
N LYS A 285 -8.37 -11.37 2.73
CA LYS A 285 -7.89 -11.53 1.34
C LYS A 285 -8.91 -11.24 0.24
N ASN A 286 -9.91 -12.11 0.14
CA ASN A 286 -10.94 -12.13 -0.91
C ASN A 286 -12.32 -12.48 -0.34
N PHE A 287 -12.51 -12.37 0.97
CA PHE A 287 -13.76 -12.76 1.60
C PHE A 287 -14.16 -11.77 2.70
N LEU A 288 -15.45 -11.51 2.78
CA LEU A 288 -16.03 -10.81 3.91
C LEU A 288 -15.93 -11.76 5.11
N LEU A 289 -15.11 -11.40 6.10
CA LEU A 289 -15.17 -12.10 7.38
C LEU A 289 -16.53 -11.79 7.99
N GLY A 290 -16.81 -10.53 8.28
CA GLY A 290 -18.11 -10.10 8.79
C GLY A 290 -17.98 -8.97 9.79
N TRP A 291 -18.99 -8.80 10.63
CA TRP A 291 -18.96 -7.80 11.70
C TRP A 291 -18.25 -8.38 12.93
N VAL A 292 -17.30 -7.62 13.47
CA VAL A 292 -16.56 -7.96 14.68
C VAL A 292 -16.64 -6.82 15.67
N SER A 293 -16.96 -7.13 16.93
CA SER A 293 -16.98 -6.15 18.01
C SER A 293 -15.61 -5.45 18.20
N GLN A 294 -15.62 -4.16 18.51
CA GLN A 294 -14.44 -3.40 18.90
C GLN A 294 -13.65 -4.08 20.03
N ARG A 295 -14.33 -4.82 20.91
CA ARG A 295 -13.72 -5.54 22.04
C ARG A 295 -12.85 -6.72 21.65
N ASN A 296 -12.97 -7.19 20.41
CA ASN A 296 -12.22 -8.34 19.88
C ASN A 296 -11.09 -7.93 18.94
N ILE A 297 -10.93 -6.62 18.69
CA ILE A 297 -9.97 -6.08 17.74
C ILE A 297 -9.04 -5.07 18.38
N LYS A 298 -7.76 -5.11 18.01
CA LYS A 298 -6.78 -4.07 18.28
C LYS A 298 -6.59 -3.28 16.99
N LYS A 299 -6.66 -1.95 17.05
CA LYS A 299 -6.29 -1.13 15.88
C LYS A 299 -4.83 -1.40 15.55
N ILE A 300 -4.56 -1.67 14.28
CA ILE A 300 -3.21 -1.72 13.76
C ILE A 300 -2.98 -0.35 13.13
N THR A 301 -2.15 0.46 13.76
CA THR A 301 -1.45 1.53 13.03
C THR A 301 -0.59 0.84 11.98
N GLN A 302 -0.94 1.05 10.69
CA GLN A 302 -0.33 0.53 9.44
C GLN A 302 0.59 -0.71 9.52
N GLN A 303 0.30 -1.75 8.72
CA GLN A 303 1.24 -2.86 8.53
C GLN A 303 2.57 -2.32 7.98
N ARG A 304 3.62 -2.43 8.78
CA ARG A 304 4.99 -2.24 8.31
C ARG A 304 5.55 -3.60 7.94
N ILE A 305 6.22 -3.68 6.78
CA ILE A 305 7.12 -4.82 6.52
C ILE A 305 8.19 -4.72 7.60
N ILE A 306 8.18 -5.65 8.55
CA ILE A 306 9.21 -5.69 9.59
C ILE A 306 10.52 -6.15 8.96
N PHE A 307 10.43 -7.10 8.04
CA PHE A 307 11.60 -7.80 7.53
C PHE A 307 11.27 -8.56 6.24
N SER A 308 12.12 -8.50 5.22
CA SER A 308 11.95 -9.32 4.02
C SER A 308 13.29 -9.91 3.61
N ASN A 309 13.39 -11.23 3.47
CA ASN A 309 14.64 -11.88 3.11
C ASN A 309 14.47 -12.75 1.87
N ASP A 310 15.34 -12.55 0.89
CA ASP A 310 15.44 -13.44 -0.26
C ASP A 310 15.86 -14.83 0.22
N MET A 311 15.25 -15.85 -0.35
CA MET A 311 15.55 -17.24 0.01
C MET A 311 15.49 -18.10 -1.25
N SER A 312 16.31 -19.15 -1.28
CA SER A 312 16.25 -20.16 -2.33
C SER A 312 15.91 -21.51 -1.70
N GLY A 313 14.70 -21.97 -1.92
CA GLY A 313 14.22 -23.26 -1.42
C GLY A 313 13.02 -23.70 -2.22
N THR A 314 12.52 -24.89 -1.91
CA THR A 314 11.27 -25.37 -2.48
C THR A 314 10.21 -25.52 -1.41
N VAL A 315 8.97 -25.17 -1.75
CA VAL A 315 7.80 -25.36 -0.89
C VAL A 315 6.82 -26.31 -1.52
N THR A 316 6.35 -27.25 -0.69
CA THR A 316 5.15 -28.05 -0.94
C THR A 316 3.99 -27.36 -0.26
N LEU A 317 2.88 -27.13 -0.97
CA LEU A 317 1.73 -26.39 -0.46
C LEU A 317 0.63 -27.33 0.04
N LYS A 318 -0.12 -26.89 1.05
CA LYS A 318 -1.35 -27.58 1.51
C LYS A 318 -2.52 -27.19 0.59
N PHE A 319 -3.06 -28.14 -0.15
CA PHE A 319 -4.28 -27.95 -0.93
C PHE A 319 -5.55 -28.13 -0.07
N PRO A 320 -6.65 -27.36 -0.29
CA PRO A 320 -6.86 -26.32 -1.32
C PRO A 320 -6.81 -24.89 -0.75
N LEU A 321 -5.94 -23.99 -1.26
CA LEU A 321 -5.78 -22.63 -0.69
C LEU A 321 -5.57 -21.51 -1.72
N ALA A 322 -6.00 -20.29 -1.34
CA ALA A 322 -6.12 -19.10 -2.19
C ALA A 322 -4.84 -18.25 -2.31
N TYR A 323 -4.48 -17.84 -3.53
CA TYR A 323 -3.29 -17.03 -3.84
C TYR A 323 -3.56 -15.52 -3.95
N TYR A 324 -2.55 -14.69 -3.67
CA TYR A 324 -2.57 -13.24 -3.99
C TYR A 324 -1.69 -13.11 -5.23
N SER A 325 -2.28 -12.68 -6.34
CA SER A 325 -1.52 -12.12 -7.46
C SER A 325 -1.24 -10.66 -7.13
N ILE A 326 0.02 -10.22 -7.25
CA ILE A 326 0.40 -8.83 -6.99
C ILE A 326 -0.32 -7.85 -7.94
N ASP A 327 -0.83 -8.30 -9.10
CA ASP A 327 -1.37 -7.40 -10.14
C ASP A 327 -2.71 -7.78 -10.82
N LYS A 328 -3.28 -8.99 -10.69
CA LYS A 328 -4.52 -9.36 -11.43
C LYS A 328 -5.45 -10.35 -10.72
N SER A 329 -6.75 -10.12 -10.89
CA SER A 329 -7.89 -10.90 -10.38
C SER A 329 -8.16 -12.20 -11.14
N ASP A 330 -7.15 -13.06 -11.39
CA ASP A 330 -7.35 -14.36 -12.02
C ASP A 330 -6.86 -15.51 -11.13
N GLN A 331 -7.72 -16.53 -10.96
CA GLN A 331 -7.38 -17.81 -10.32
C GLN A 331 -6.65 -18.70 -11.33
N VAL A 332 -5.48 -19.22 -10.96
CA VAL A 332 -4.81 -20.31 -11.66
C VAL A 332 -4.96 -21.55 -10.79
N GLU A 333 -5.59 -22.60 -11.33
CA GLU A 333 -5.58 -23.93 -10.71
C GLU A 333 -4.18 -24.53 -10.90
N LEU A 334 -3.54 -24.88 -9.79
CA LEU A 334 -2.25 -25.55 -9.79
C LEU A 334 -2.43 -26.90 -9.11
N GLU A 335 -1.88 -27.96 -9.69
CA GLU A 335 -1.85 -29.30 -9.09
C GLU A 335 -0.74 -29.39 -8.02
N ASP A 336 -0.60 -30.55 -7.37
CA ASP A 336 0.45 -30.85 -6.37
C ASP A 336 1.85 -30.59 -6.96
N THR A 337 2.30 -29.33 -6.88
CA THR A 337 3.55 -28.88 -7.46
C THR A 337 4.48 -28.37 -6.38
N ILE A 338 5.77 -28.66 -6.56
CA ILE A 338 6.85 -28.09 -5.77
C ILE A 338 7.16 -26.71 -6.36
N PHE A 339 7.06 -25.64 -5.56
CA PHE A 339 7.34 -24.29 -6.03
C PHE A 339 8.67 -23.78 -5.51
N SER A 340 9.41 -23.06 -6.36
CA SER A 340 10.64 -22.38 -5.94
C SER A 340 10.29 -21.11 -5.18
N VAL A 341 10.68 -21.04 -3.91
CA VAL A 341 10.55 -19.81 -3.13
C VAL A 341 11.67 -18.86 -3.51
N GLN A 342 11.31 -17.59 -3.72
CA GLN A 342 12.21 -16.48 -4.04
C GLN A 342 12.46 -15.59 -2.82
N LYS A 343 11.42 -15.38 -1.99
CA LYS A 343 11.48 -14.44 -0.87
C LYS A 343 10.59 -14.88 0.28
N ARG A 344 11.03 -14.66 1.51
CA ARG A 344 10.19 -14.69 2.70
C ARG A 344 9.95 -13.26 3.16
N ILE A 345 8.68 -12.90 3.33
CA ILE A 345 8.27 -11.56 3.75
C ILE A 345 7.63 -11.70 5.12
N ILE A 346 8.25 -11.12 6.14
CA ILE A 346 7.75 -11.07 7.51
C ILE A 346 7.17 -9.67 7.75
N THR A 347 5.86 -9.63 7.82
CA THR A 347 5.12 -8.42 8.21
C THR A 347 5.01 -8.34 9.72
N THR A 348 4.39 -7.28 10.24
CA THR A 348 4.06 -7.17 11.67
C THR A 348 3.27 -8.34 12.24
N ASN A 349 2.60 -9.14 11.39
CA ASN A 349 1.63 -10.13 11.84
C ASN A 349 1.71 -11.49 11.12
N GLU A 350 2.26 -11.56 9.91
CA GLU A 350 2.29 -12.78 9.09
C GLU A 350 3.60 -12.93 8.31
N THR A 351 3.98 -14.18 8.04
CA THR A 351 5.08 -14.51 7.13
C THR A 351 4.53 -15.05 5.81
N PHE A 352 5.00 -14.52 4.69
CA PHE A 352 4.66 -14.96 3.35
C PHE A 352 5.89 -15.48 2.63
N TYR A 353 5.69 -16.37 1.67
CA TYR A 353 6.67 -16.86 0.72
C TYR A 353 6.25 -16.42 -0.68
N LEU A 354 7.12 -15.72 -1.39
CA LEU A 354 6.96 -15.41 -2.80
C LEU A 354 7.43 -16.64 -3.60
N ILE A 355 6.51 -17.33 -4.26
CA ILE A 355 6.77 -18.63 -4.92
C ILE A 355 6.78 -18.54 -6.47
N ASP A 356 6.53 -17.34 -6.97
CA ASP A 356 6.70 -16.88 -8.35
C ASP A 356 6.63 -15.34 -8.29
N SER A 357 7.08 -14.64 -9.34
CA SER A 357 7.30 -13.17 -9.38
C SER A 357 6.14 -12.32 -8.85
N TYR A 358 4.94 -12.88 -8.76
CA TYR A 358 3.73 -12.20 -8.29
C TYR A 358 2.88 -13.02 -7.30
N LEU A 359 3.35 -14.16 -6.79
CA LEU A 359 2.52 -15.11 -6.05
C LEU A 359 2.97 -15.26 -4.59
N LEU A 360 2.23 -14.65 -3.67
CA LEU A 360 2.50 -14.73 -2.22
C LEU A 360 1.67 -15.82 -1.54
N VAL A 361 2.37 -16.72 -0.84
CA VAL A 361 1.81 -17.82 -0.07
C VAL A 361 2.09 -17.62 1.42
N PRO A 362 1.07 -17.53 2.28
CA PRO A 362 1.25 -17.50 3.73
C PRO A 362 2.01 -18.73 4.22
N GLN A 363 2.88 -18.57 5.22
CA GLN A 363 3.68 -19.67 5.79
C GLN A 363 2.81 -20.83 6.27
N ASP A 364 1.61 -20.57 6.79
CA ASP A 364 0.68 -21.60 7.26
C ASP A 364 0.20 -22.55 6.15
N ASN A 365 0.32 -22.12 4.90
CA ASN A 365 -0.10 -22.88 3.71
C ASN A 365 1.05 -23.73 3.14
N VAL A 366 2.22 -23.73 3.78
CA VAL A 366 3.39 -24.50 3.37
C VAL A 366 3.48 -25.78 4.23
N GLU A 367 3.46 -26.93 3.57
CA GLU A 367 3.53 -28.25 4.19
C GLU A 367 4.98 -28.67 4.50
N LYS A 368 5.89 -28.39 3.58
CA LYS A 368 7.32 -28.69 3.72
C LYS A 368 8.16 -27.62 3.04
N ILE A 369 9.22 -27.19 3.70
CA ILE A 369 10.27 -26.34 3.16
C ILE A 369 11.54 -27.18 3.08
N ASP A 370 12.04 -27.43 1.88
CA ASP A 370 13.40 -27.94 1.70
C ASP A 370 14.34 -26.74 1.52
N ASN A 371 14.94 -26.32 2.64
CA ASN A 371 15.94 -25.26 2.66
C ASN A 371 17.27 -25.86 2.18
N HIS A 372 17.79 -25.38 1.05
CA HIS A 372 19.17 -25.66 0.65
C HIS A 372 20.20 -24.87 1.47
N GLU A 373 19.77 -24.08 2.45
CA GLU A 373 20.63 -23.31 3.34
C GLU A 373 20.83 -24.07 4.66
N LYS A 374 22.07 -24.47 4.90
CA LYS A 374 22.54 -24.86 6.23
C LYS A 374 22.39 -23.66 7.18
N ASP A 375 21.39 -23.81 8.04
CA ASP A 375 21.27 -23.33 9.41
C ASP A 375 22.53 -22.69 10.02
N HIS A 376 22.53 -21.35 10.18
CA HIS A 376 23.40 -20.62 11.13
C HIS A 376 22.80 -19.25 11.54
N LEU A 377 21.51 -19.18 11.87
CA LEU A 377 20.92 -17.94 12.41
C LEU A 377 20.02 -18.22 13.60
N SER A 378 20.63 -18.38 14.78
CA SER A 378 19.92 -18.12 16.05
C SER A 378 20.81 -17.69 17.23
N LYS A 379 22.12 -17.45 17.07
CA LYS A 379 22.96 -16.83 18.11
C LYS A 379 24.02 -15.95 17.44
N GLU A 380 24.26 -14.77 18.01
CA GLU A 380 25.29 -13.77 17.64
C GLU A 380 24.89 -12.75 16.55
N LYS A 381 23.96 -11.84 16.88
CA LYS A 381 23.76 -10.57 16.15
C LYS A 381 24.83 -9.50 16.49
N GLU A 382 25.84 -9.82 17.30
CA GLU A 382 26.72 -8.80 17.90
C GLU A 382 28.19 -8.77 17.41
N LYS A 383 28.61 -9.57 16.42
CA LYS A 383 29.90 -9.32 15.71
C LYS A 383 29.96 -10.05 14.37
N MET A 384 29.27 -9.54 13.34
CA MET A 384 29.41 -10.06 11.96
C MET A 384 30.67 -9.54 11.26
N ILE A 385 31.16 -8.36 11.65
CA ILE A 385 32.36 -7.74 11.08
C ILE A 385 33.52 -7.94 12.06
N THR A 386 34.63 -8.47 11.55
CA THR A 386 35.84 -8.74 12.35
C THR A 386 36.62 -7.46 12.60
N ASP A 387 37.38 -7.43 13.70
CA ASP A 387 38.36 -6.38 13.96
C ASP A 387 39.48 -6.50 12.89
N GLY A 388 39.62 -5.53 11.99
CA GLY A 388 40.55 -5.61 10.84
C GLY A 388 40.22 -4.65 9.70
N TYR A 389 40.88 -4.81 8.54
CA TYR A 389 40.59 -4.02 7.33
C TYR A 389 39.50 -4.72 6.50
N ASN A 390 38.28 -4.22 6.60
CA ASN A 390 37.07 -4.78 6.02
C ASN A 390 36.72 -4.05 4.71
N ILE A 391 36.66 -4.82 3.62
CA ILE A 391 36.29 -4.36 2.29
C ILE A 391 34.88 -4.85 2.01
N VAL A 392 34.04 -4.00 1.42
CA VAL A 392 32.65 -4.37 1.08
C VAL A 392 32.30 -3.97 -0.34
N THR A 393 31.48 -4.80 -0.98
CA THR A 393 30.83 -4.48 -2.25
C THR A 393 29.34 -4.78 -2.17
N MET A 394 28.53 -4.01 -2.89
CA MET A 394 27.07 -4.15 -2.87
C MET A 394 26.49 -4.09 -4.28
N GLY A 395 25.62 -5.03 -4.60
CA GLY A 395 24.86 -5.03 -5.85
C GLY A 395 24.43 -6.42 -6.27
N ARG A 396 23.68 -6.49 -7.38
CA ARG A 396 23.27 -7.77 -7.96
C ARG A 396 24.49 -8.64 -8.30
N LEU A 397 24.46 -9.92 -7.94
CA LEU A 397 25.53 -10.87 -8.26
C LEU A 397 25.37 -11.34 -9.73
N SER A 398 25.76 -10.48 -10.66
CA SER A 398 25.57 -10.66 -12.11
C SER A 398 26.86 -10.39 -12.91
N PRO A 399 26.99 -10.93 -14.15
CA PRO A 399 28.23 -10.86 -14.93
C PRO A 399 28.77 -9.45 -15.14
N GLU A 400 27.90 -8.46 -15.31
CA GLU A 400 28.26 -7.07 -15.53
C GLU A 400 28.86 -6.36 -14.31
N LYS A 401 28.63 -6.88 -13.10
CA LYS A 401 29.17 -6.30 -11.86
C LYS A 401 30.57 -6.81 -11.51
N LYS A 402 31.01 -7.90 -12.17
CA LYS A 402 32.37 -8.46 -12.10
C LYS A 402 32.93 -8.69 -10.69
N GLN A 403 32.08 -9.08 -9.74
CA GLN A 403 32.55 -9.40 -8.39
C GLN A 403 33.54 -10.57 -8.37
N ASP A 404 33.55 -11.42 -9.40
CA ASP A 404 34.56 -12.46 -9.57
C ASP A 404 35.97 -11.91 -9.76
N ASN A 405 36.12 -10.78 -10.48
CA ASN A 405 37.42 -10.10 -10.61
C ASN A 405 37.84 -9.50 -9.27
N LEU A 406 36.91 -8.94 -8.51
CA LEU A 406 37.19 -8.44 -7.15
C LEU A 406 37.70 -9.57 -6.23
N ILE A 407 37.05 -10.74 -6.22
CA ILE A 407 37.48 -11.89 -5.41
C ILE A 407 38.89 -12.35 -5.83
N LYS A 408 39.17 -12.43 -7.14
CA LYS A 408 40.49 -12.83 -7.66
C LYS A 408 41.58 -11.83 -7.27
N ALA A 409 41.32 -10.54 -7.36
CA ALA A 409 42.24 -9.49 -6.92
C ALA A 409 42.44 -9.54 -5.40
N PHE A 410 41.35 -9.66 -4.65
CA PHE A 410 41.39 -9.77 -3.19
C PHE A 410 42.19 -11.00 -2.70
N SER A 411 42.18 -12.12 -3.44
CA SER A 411 43.04 -13.28 -3.14
C SER A 411 44.52 -12.92 -3.04
N LYS A 412 44.99 -11.93 -3.80
CA LYS A 412 46.37 -11.44 -3.75
C LYS A 412 46.58 -10.55 -2.54
N ILE A 413 45.65 -9.63 -2.29
CA ILE A 413 45.66 -8.75 -1.11
C ILE A 413 45.64 -9.55 0.18
N ASN A 414 44.79 -10.57 0.30
CA ASN A 414 44.70 -11.40 1.51
C ASN A 414 45.99 -12.18 1.82
N LYS A 415 46.84 -12.45 0.81
CA LYS A 415 48.17 -13.04 1.06
C LYS A 415 49.14 -12.05 1.72
N LEU A 416 49.00 -10.77 1.41
CA LEU A 416 49.80 -9.69 2.00
C LEU A 416 49.22 -9.24 3.35
N TYR A 417 47.90 -9.24 3.48
CA TYR A 417 47.13 -8.81 4.64
C TYR A 417 46.10 -9.89 5.04
N PRO A 418 46.51 -10.94 5.80
CA PRO A 418 45.65 -12.08 6.12
C PRO A 418 44.41 -11.74 6.97
N GLU A 419 44.48 -10.67 7.76
CA GLU A 419 43.39 -10.19 8.61
C GLU A 419 42.28 -9.49 7.81
N SER A 420 42.54 -9.12 6.56
CA SER A 420 41.58 -8.43 5.72
C SER A 420 40.42 -9.34 5.35
N LYS A 421 39.21 -8.80 5.39
CA LYS A 421 37.97 -9.50 5.01
C LYS A 421 37.25 -8.80 3.87
N LEU A 422 36.59 -9.56 3.01
CA LEU A 422 35.78 -9.07 1.91
C LEU A 422 34.33 -9.53 2.08
N TYR A 423 33.40 -8.58 2.12
CA TYR A 423 31.96 -8.83 2.25
C TYR A 423 31.25 -8.48 0.95
N LEU A 424 30.49 -9.43 0.40
CA LEU A 424 29.67 -9.24 -0.79
C LEU A 424 28.20 -9.20 -0.36
N LEU A 425 27.57 -8.04 -0.54
CA LEU A 425 26.15 -7.82 -0.29
C LEU A 425 25.36 -7.90 -1.60
N GLY A 426 24.26 -8.64 -1.56
CA GLY A 426 23.34 -8.83 -2.68
C GLY A 426 23.14 -10.30 -3.03
N ASP A 427 22.22 -10.53 -3.97
CA ASP A 427 21.93 -11.84 -4.53
C ASP A 427 21.93 -11.76 -6.06
N GLY A 428 21.96 -12.91 -6.73
CA GLY A 428 21.92 -12.98 -8.18
C GLY A 428 22.40 -14.30 -8.76
N PRO A 429 22.30 -14.44 -10.09
CA PRO A 429 22.59 -15.68 -10.80
C PRO A 429 24.02 -16.21 -10.61
N LEU A 430 24.98 -15.36 -10.22
CA LEU A 430 26.35 -15.76 -9.99
C LEU A 430 26.65 -16.27 -8.57
N LYS A 431 25.71 -16.20 -7.61
CA LYS A 431 25.95 -16.58 -6.21
C LYS A 431 26.68 -17.92 -6.06
N LYS A 432 26.14 -18.99 -6.67
CA LYS A 432 26.76 -20.33 -6.62
C LYS A 432 28.18 -20.37 -7.21
N LYS A 433 28.40 -19.66 -8.33
CA LYS A 433 29.72 -19.59 -8.98
C LYS A 433 30.74 -18.83 -8.14
N LEU A 434 30.31 -17.75 -7.49
CA LEU A 434 31.16 -16.96 -6.61
C LEU A 434 31.53 -17.74 -5.33
N ILE A 435 30.59 -18.49 -4.74
CA ILE A 435 30.89 -19.39 -3.61
C ILE A 435 31.93 -20.43 -4.00
N GLN A 436 31.78 -21.07 -5.17
CA GLN A 436 32.75 -22.04 -5.66
C GLN A 436 34.13 -21.38 -5.87
N LEU A 437 34.17 -20.18 -6.47
CA LEU A 437 35.42 -19.43 -6.67
C LEU A 437 36.13 -19.12 -5.34
N VAL A 438 35.39 -18.76 -4.29
CA VAL A 438 35.95 -18.52 -2.95
C VAL A 438 36.57 -19.80 -2.37
N GLN A 439 35.91 -20.95 -2.56
CA GLN A 439 36.44 -22.25 -2.13
C GLN A 439 37.68 -22.65 -2.92
N ASP A 440 37.65 -22.52 -4.24
CA ASP A 440 38.77 -22.87 -5.13
C ASP A 440 40.02 -22.02 -4.85
N LEU A 441 39.83 -20.78 -4.39
CA LEU A 441 40.91 -19.86 -4.00
C LEU A 441 41.34 -20.00 -2.54
N GLY A 442 40.68 -20.86 -1.74
CA GLY A 442 40.99 -21.06 -0.32
C GLY A 442 40.68 -19.84 0.57
N LEU A 443 39.68 -19.04 0.21
CA LEU A 443 39.34 -17.77 0.87
C LEU A 443 38.12 -17.87 1.80
N THR A 444 37.75 -19.08 2.22
CA THR A 444 36.48 -19.35 2.93
C THR A 444 36.37 -18.62 4.27
N ASP A 445 37.51 -18.30 4.91
CA ASP A 445 37.59 -17.55 6.16
C ASP A 445 37.80 -16.04 5.97
N SER A 446 37.89 -15.58 4.71
CA SER A 446 38.24 -14.20 4.36
C SER A 446 37.22 -13.53 3.42
N VAL A 447 36.38 -14.29 2.72
CA VAL A 447 35.36 -13.76 1.81
C VAL A 447 33.98 -14.28 2.20
N TYR A 448 33.08 -13.36 2.51
CA TYR A 448 31.72 -13.65 2.97
C TYR A 448 30.69 -13.12 1.99
N LEU A 449 29.82 -14.00 1.51
CA LEU A 449 28.64 -13.62 0.74
C LEU A 449 27.45 -13.55 1.70
N LEU A 450 27.04 -12.35 2.07
CA LEU A 450 26.02 -12.11 3.11
C LEU A 450 24.59 -12.06 2.57
N GLY A 451 24.41 -12.27 1.27
CA GLY A 451 23.10 -12.19 0.62
C GLY A 451 22.57 -10.76 0.56
N HIS A 452 21.29 -10.62 0.18
CA HIS A 452 20.61 -9.33 0.18
C HIS A 452 20.40 -8.82 1.61
N GLN A 453 20.71 -7.54 1.84
CA GLN A 453 20.53 -6.87 3.13
C GLN A 453 19.56 -5.70 2.95
N ASP A 454 18.43 -5.72 3.66
CA ASP A 454 17.40 -4.68 3.59
C ASP A 454 17.99 -3.32 4.02
N ASN A 455 18.78 -3.27 5.09
CA ASN A 455 19.51 -2.09 5.55
C ASN A 455 21.02 -2.39 5.70
N PRO A 456 21.83 -2.17 4.64
CA PRO A 456 23.25 -2.49 4.65
C PRO A 456 24.10 -1.42 5.36
N PHE A 457 23.54 -0.25 5.68
CA PHE A 457 24.32 0.94 6.02
C PHE A 457 25.04 0.84 7.36
N GLU A 458 24.46 0.16 8.35
CA GLU A 458 25.15 -0.14 9.61
C GLU A 458 26.39 -1.01 9.41
N LEU A 459 26.34 -1.93 8.44
CA LEU A 459 27.47 -2.77 8.07
C LEU A 459 28.51 -1.96 7.28
N LEU A 460 28.08 -1.13 6.33
CA LEU A 460 28.98 -0.26 5.56
C LEU A 460 29.79 0.67 6.49
N ARG A 461 29.18 1.23 7.54
CA ARG A 461 29.86 2.07 8.54
C ARG A 461 30.96 1.35 9.34
N GLN A 462 30.94 0.02 9.38
CA GLN A 462 31.96 -0.80 10.05
C GLN A 462 33.11 -1.19 9.10
N CYS A 463 32.97 -0.91 7.81
CA CYS A 463 33.97 -1.21 6.79
C CYS A 463 34.96 -0.05 6.60
N GLN A 464 36.09 -0.33 5.97
CA GLN A 464 37.14 0.65 5.68
C GLN A 464 37.13 1.06 4.20
N LEU A 465 36.59 0.22 3.31
CA LEU A 465 36.57 0.50 1.88
C LEU A 465 35.35 -0.12 1.19
N PHE A 466 34.64 0.69 0.41
CA PHE A 466 33.66 0.21 -0.57
C PHE A 466 34.32 0.02 -1.94
N VAL A 467 34.03 -1.09 -2.62
CA VAL A 467 34.58 -1.37 -3.95
C VAL A 467 33.50 -1.72 -4.96
N LEU A 468 33.49 -1.03 -6.12
CA LEU A 468 32.59 -1.29 -7.24
C LEU A 468 33.37 -1.67 -8.51
N THR A 469 33.26 -2.92 -8.96
CA THR A 469 34.07 -3.45 -10.08
C THR A 469 33.33 -3.59 -11.41
N SER A 470 32.20 -2.93 -11.59
CA SER A 470 31.33 -3.11 -12.75
C SER A 470 31.99 -2.79 -14.10
N ASP A 471 31.56 -3.50 -15.15
CA ASP A 471 31.92 -3.23 -16.55
C ASP A 471 31.16 -2.04 -17.12
N TYR A 472 29.91 -1.84 -16.68
CA TYR A 472 29.07 -0.70 -17.07
C TYR A 472 28.04 -0.40 -15.97
N GLU A 473 27.64 0.88 -15.90
CA GLU A 473 26.63 1.39 -14.97
C GLU A 473 25.82 2.48 -15.67
N GLY A 474 24.54 2.60 -15.32
CA GLY A 474 23.74 3.80 -15.66
C GLY A 474 24.12 4.93 -14.70
N GLN A 475 23.56 4.88 -13.49
CA GLN A 475 23.98 5.70 -12.35
C GLN A 475 24.39 4.74 -11.22
N PRO A 476 25.65 4.77 -10.73
CA PRO A 476 26.10 3.84 -9.71
C PRO A 476 25.57 4.25 -8.32
N MET A 477 24.29 4.00 -8.06
CA MET A 477 23.62 4.40 -6.81
C MET A 477 24.32 3.85 -5.56
N VAL A 478 24.77 2.59 -5.60
CA VAL A 478 25.49 1.96 -4.49
C VAL A 478 26.81 2.66 -4.14
N LEU A 479 27.45 3.30 -5.12
CA LEU A 479 28.67 4.08 -4.91
C LEU A 479 28.35 5.41 -4.21
N LEU A 480 27.28 6.08 -4.63
CA LEU A 480 26.78 7.31 -4.00
C LEU A 480 26.30 7.05 -2.56
N GLU A 481 25.62 5.93 -2.33
CA GLU A 481 25.19 5.49 -1.01
C GLU A 481 26.37 5.22 -0.07
N ALA A 482 27.43 4.57 -0.55
CA ALA A 482 28.65 4.34 0.22
C ALA A 482 29.35 5.67 0.59
N MET A 483 29.43 6.61 -0.36
CA MET A 483 29.96 7.95 -0.09
C MET A 483 29.10 8.71 0.92
N ALA A 484 27.78 8.60 0.84
CA ALA A 484 26.85 9.27 1.74
C ALA A 484 26.98 8.83 3.21
N VAL A 485 27.33 7.57 3.46
CA VAL A 485 27.59 7.07 4.82
C VAL A 485 29.03 7.31 5.29
N GLY A 486 29.84 8.04 4.52
CA GLY A 486 31.22 8.38 4.86
C GLY A 486 32.20 7.22 4.73
N LEU A 487 31.93 6.25 3.85
CA LEU A 487 32.85 5.15 3.58
C LEU A 487 33.79 5.55 2.41
N PRO A 488 35.13 5.44 2.54
CA PRO A 488 36.03 5.57 1.40
C PRO A 488 35.64 4.62 0.27
N VAL A 489 35.72 5.09 -0.97
CA VAL A 489 35.24 4.34 -2.13
C VAL A 489 36.32 4.15 -3.19
N ALA A 490 36.28 3.00 -3.85
CA ALA A 490 37.13 2.66 -4.98
C ALA A 490 36.28 2.00 -6.07
N ALA A 491 36.55 2.29 -7.34
CA ALA A 491 35.79 1.73 -8.45
C ALA A 491 36.64 1.45 -9.69
N THR A 492 36.16 0.55 -10.55
CA THR A 492 36.67 0.41 -11.92
C THR A 492 36.45 1.71 -12.72
N ASP A 493 37.38 2.03 -13.61
CA ASP A 493 37.36 3.29 -14.36
C ASP A 493 36.48 3.20 -15.62
N ILE A 494 35.17 3.32 -15.40
CA ILE A 494 34.14 3.39 -16.44
C ILE A 494 33.50 4.79 -16.47
N PRO A 495 32.86 5.21 -17.58
CA PRO A 495 32.37 6.59 -17.70
C PRO A 495 31.48 7.05 -16.52
N ALA A 496 30.59 6.18 -16.04
CA ALA A 496 29.67 6.50 -14.96
C ALA A 496 30.35 6.65 -13.58
N THR A 497 31.30 5.77 -13.25
CA THR A 497 32.05 5.84 -11.97
C THR A 497 33.05 6.99 -11.99
N ARG A 498 33.73 7.25 -13.13
CA ARG A 498 34.60 8.41 -13.30
C ARG A 498 33.87 9.72 -13.11
N TYR A 499 32.63 9.81 -13.62
CA TYR A 499 31.78 10.98 -13.42
C TYR A 499 31.40 11.16 -11.94
N VAL A 500 30.92 10.10 -11.28
CA VAL A 500 30.52 10.16 -9.85
C VAL A 500 31.69 10.45 -8.93
N LEU A 501 32.88 9.93 -9.21
CA LEU A 501 34.08 10.13 -8.40
C LEU A 501 34.87 11.40 -8.78
N ASP A 502 34.34 12.25 -9.64
CA ASP A 502 34.99 13.45 -10.15
C ASP A 502 36.44 13.19 -10.61
N ASN A 503 36.60 12.30 -11.59
CA ASN A 503 37.89 11.88 -12.14
C ASN A 503 38.89 11.35 -11.08
N GLY A 504 38.38 10.80 -9.97
CA GLY A 504 39.18 10.24 -8.88
C GLY A 504 39.46 11.21 -7.73
N ASN A 505 38.86 12.41 -7.74
CA ASN A 505 38.98 13.36 -6.62
C ASN A 505 38.19 12.91 -5.38
N LEU A 506 37.13 12.11 -5.55
CA LEU A 506 36.25 11.66 -4.46
C LEU A 506 36.45 10.17 -4.09
N GLY A 507 37.41 9.48 -4.71
CA GLY A 507 37.67 8.07 -4.48
C GLY A 507 38.69 7.50 -5.45
N LEU A 508 39.13 6.27 -5.25
CA LEU A 508 40.10 5.65 -6.15
C LEU A 508 39.44 5.12 -7.42
N LEU A 509 40.13 5.29 -8.55
CA LEU A 509 39.80 4.65 -9.82
C LEU A 509 40.88 3.64 -10.17
N ALA A 510 40.47 2.43 -10.54
CA ALA A 510 41.37 1.42 -11.06
C ALA A 510 41.97 1.90 -12.40
N LYS A 511 43.21 1.51 -12.68
CA LYS A 511 43.87 1.85 -13.96
C LYS A 511 43.12 1.27 -15.17
N ASP A 512 42.55 0.09 -14.99
CA ASP A 512 41.72 -0.61 -15.96
C ASP A 512 40.83 -1.63 -15.23
N ASN A 513 39.89 -2.26 -15.96
CA ASN A 513 38.95 -3.24 -15.42
C ASN A 513 39.55 -4.67 -15.33
N SER A 514 40.88 -4.81 -15.47
CA SER A 514 41.54 -6.10 -15.31
C SER A 514 41.70 -6.46 -13.83
N ILE A 515 41.97 -7.74 -13.56
CA ILE A 515 42.25 -8.22 -12.20
C ILE A 515 43.48 -7.48 -11.62
N SER A 516 44.53 -7.25 -12.42
CA SER A 516 45.72 -6.50 -12.00
C SER A 516 45.43 -5.00 -11.75
N GLY A 517 44.51 -4.40 -12.50
CA GLY A 517 44.07 -3.02 -12.28
C GLY A 517 43.35 -2.87 -10.94
N ILE A 518 42.46 -3.82 -10.63
CA ILE A 518 41.74 -3.87 -9.35
C ILE A 518 42.72 -4.18 -8.20
N GLU A 519 43.66 -5.10 -8.38
CA GLU A 519 44.70 -5.41 -7.39
C GLU A 519 45.52 -4.16 -7.03
N SER A 520 46.06 -3.45 -8.02
CA SER A 520 46.84 -2.22 -7.79
C SER A 520 46.01 -1.11 -7.11
N MET A 521 44.72 -1.01 -7.45
CA MET A 521 43.80 -0.09 -6.78
C MET A 521 43.61 -0.45 -5.30
N LEU A 522 43.45 -1.75 -4.99
CA LEU A 522 43.34 -2.22 -3.61
C LEU A 522 44.66 -2.00 -2.86
N GLU A 523 45.82 -2.32 -3.44
CA GLU A 523 47.13 -2.05 -2.80
C GLU A 523 47.28 -0.57 -2.43
N LYS A 524 46.94 0.33 -3.36
CA LYS A 524 46.96 1.77 -3.12
C LYS A 524 46.03 2.19 -1.97
N ALA A 525 44.89 1.52 -1.80
CA ALA A 525 43.97 1.76 -0.69
C ALA A 525 44.51 1.31 0.68
N TYR A 526 45.47 0.38 0.71
CA TYR A 526 46.17 -0.02 1.95
C TYR A 526 47.37 0.90 2.23
N GLU A 527 48.05 1.38 1.19
CA GLU A 527 49.20 2.28 1.34
C GLU A 527 48.78 3.71 1.69
N THR A 528 47.60 4.11 1.24
CA THR A 528 47.05 5.45 1.47
C THR A 528 46.00 5.35 2.57
N ASP A 529 46.14 6.12 3.65
CA ASP A 529 45.04 6.33 4.60
C ASP A 529 43.94 7.15 3.89
N LEU A 530 43.06 6.45 3.18
CA LEU A 530 42.00 7.07 2.38
C LEU A 530 40.97 7.70 3.31
N SER A 531 40.90 9.02 3.29
CA SER A 531 39.79 9.73 3.92
C SER A 531 38.52 9.58 3.07
N ALA A 532 37.39 9.46 3.75
CA ALA A 532 36.10 9.54 3.08
C ALA A 532 35.93 10.90 2.41
N ALA A 533 35.37 10.89 1.20
CA ALA A 533 35.07 12.13 0.49
C ALA A 533 33.99 12.93 1.24
N ASN A 534 34.10 14.26 1.21
CA ASN A 534 33.06 15.14 1.72
C ASN A 534 31.87 15.17 0.74
N PHE A 535 30.97 14.19 0.85
CA PHE A 535 29.80 14.04 0.00
C PHE A 535 28.51 14.33 0.78
N ASN A 536 27.73 15.31 0.29
CA ASN A 536 26.46 15.69 0.90
C ASN A 536 25.27 15.09 0.11
N ALA A 537 24.65 14.06 0.68
CA ALA A 537 23.53 13.35 0.05
C ALA A 537 22.28 14.25 -0.18
N TYR A 538 22.01 15.20 0.73
CA TYR A 538 20.91 16.16 0.57
C TYR A 538 21.16 17.11 -0.61
N GLU A 539 22.38 17.61 -0.72
CA GLU A 539 22.78 18.49 -1.83
C GLU A 539 22.75 17.73 -3.16
N TYR A 540 23.18 16.47 -3.18
CA TYR A 540 23.07 15.61 -4.35
C TYR A 540 21.61 15.45 -4.80
N ASN A 541 20.70 15.10 -3.88
CA ASN A 541 19.28 14.95 -4.21
C ASN A 541 18.67 16.24 -4.76
N LYS A 542 18.98 17.38 -4.13
CA LYS A 542 18.55 18.70 -4.61
C LYS A 542 19.02 18.95 -6.04
N LYS A 543 20.31 18.72 -6.34
CA LYS A 543 20.87 18.88 -7.68
C LYS A 543 20.25 17.92 -8.69
N ALA A 544 20.00 16.66 -8.33
CA ALA A 544 19.38 15.68 -9.21
C ALA A 544 17.96 16.10 -9.62
N VAL A 545 17.18 16.62 -8.67
CA VAL A 545 15.85 17.18 -8.93
C VAL A 545 15.93 18.44 -9.79
N GLU A 546 16.84 19.36 -9.47
CA GLU A 546 17.07 20.57 -10.28
C GLU A 546 17.46 20.24 -11.71
N MET A 547 18.38 19.30 -11.94
CA MET A 547 18.77 18.84 -13.28
C MET A 547 17.60 18.23 -14.05
N PHE A 548 16.75 17.43 -13.39
CA PHE A 548 15.55 16.88 -14.01
C PHE A 548 14.59 17.97 -14.48
N TYR A 549 14.31 18.97 -13.65
CA TYR A 549 13.45 20.09 -14.03
C TYR A 549 14.09 20.98 -15.09
N GLN A 550 15.40 21.24 -15.01
CA GLN A 550 16.14 21.97 -16.05
C GLN A 550 16.04 21.28 -17.41
N GLU A 551 16.10 19.96 -17.47
CA GLU A 551 15.98 19.21 -18.74
C GLU A 551 14.54 19.21 -19.29
N ILE A 552 13.54 19.19 -18.39
CA ILE A 552 12.12 19.24 -18.76
C ILE A 552 11.70 20.65 -19.20
N GLU A 553 12.16 21.69 -18.51
CA GLU A 553 11.82 23.09 -18.76
C GLU A 553 12.69 23.71 -19.87
N GLY A 554 13.94 23.25 -20.02
CA GLY A 554 14.90 23.71 -21.03
C GLY A 554 14.61 23.28 -22.46
N SER A 555 13.55 22.49 -22.69
CA SER A 555 13.16 21.98 -24.01
C SER A 555 12.26 22.91 -24.83
N ASN A 556 12.13 24.19 -24.43
CA ASN A 556 11.41 25.25 -25.14
C ASN A 556 12.33 26.45 -25.44
N ARG A 557 13.44 26.24 -26.15
CA ARG A 557 14.14 27.31 -26.87
C ARG A 557 14.32 26.96 -28.33
#